data_AF-R5MLP9-F1
#
_entry.id   AF-R5MLP9-F1
#
_cell.length_a   1.000
_cell.length_b   1.000
_cell.length_c   1.000
_cell.angle_alpha   90.00
_cell.angle_beta   90.00
_cell.angle_gamma   90.00
#
_symmetry.space_group_name_H-M   'P 1'
#
loop_
_entity.id
_entity.type
_entity.pdbx_description
1 polymer ?
#
loop_
_entity_poly.entity_id
_entity_poly.type
_entity_poly.pdbx_seq_one_letter_code
_entity_poly.pdbx_strand_id
1 'polypeptide(L)'
;MIEDKQILDILIKEGYPEFMREKTIIKIKNFSEQVSSAFKQWIIDNNEPDITIEGYSYKYLVNSMKMQPVGAFITLDWLIRDPVKAKCALKQGVK
;
A
#
# COMPACT_ATOMS: atom_id res chain seq x y z
N MET A 1 -16.67 7.56 1.56
CA MET A 1 -15.28 7.93 1.21
C MET A 1 -14.43 7.75 2.46
N ILE A 2 -13.18 7.30 2.37
CA ILE A 2 -12.31 7.18 3.55
C ILE A 2 -11.88 8.59 3.96
N GLU A 3 -12.01 8.93 5.23
CA GLU A 3 -11.59 10.23 5.75
C GLU A 3 -10.08 10.30 6.01
N ASP A 4 -9.48 11.48 5.82
CA ASP A 4 -8.04 11.69 6.05
C ASP A 4 -7.63 11.32 7.48
N LYS A 5 -8.53 11.53 8.46
CA LYS A 5 -8.32 11.13 9.86
C LYS A 5 -8.16 9.61 10.02
N GLN A 6 -8.99 8.82 9.34
CA GLN A 6 -8.90 7.35 9.39
C GLN A 6 -7.58 6.86 8.80
N ILE A 7 -7.14 7.46 7.69
CA ILE A 7 -5.84 7.14 7.09
C ILE A 7 -4.70 7.52 8.05
N LEU A 8 -4.78 8.70 8.67
CA LEU A 8 -3.78 9.17 9.62
C LEU A 8 -3.63 8.21 10.81
N ASP A 9 -4.74 7.73 11.38
CA ASP A 9 -4.72 6.78 12.50
C ASP A 9 -4.03 5.46 12.13
N ILE A 10 -4.26 4.95 10.90
CA ILE A 10 -3.57 3.76 10.37
C ILE A 10 -2.07 4.02 10.24
N LEU A 11 -1.68 5.17 9.66
CA LEU A 11 -0.28 5.53 9.49
C LEU A 11 0.46 5.64 10.83
N ILE A 12 -0.19 6.22 11.85
CA ILE A 12 0.34 6.28 13.22
C ILE A 12 0.52 4.87 13.78
N LYS A 13 -0.48 4.00 13.66
CA LYS A 13 -0.43 2.62 14.14
C LYS A 13 0.67 1.80 13.47
N GLU A 14 0.91 2.03 12.18
CA GLU A 14 1.99 1.38 11.43
C GLU A 14 3.37 2.00 11.73
N GLY A 15 3.44 3.10 12.47
CA GLY A 15 4.71 3.72 12.87
C GLY A 15 5.30 4.66 11.82
N TYR A 16 4.49 5.19 10.90
CA TYR A 16 4.96 6.20 9.94
C TYR A 16 5.40 7.47 10.67
N PRO A 17 6.60 8.01 10.37
CA PRO A 17 7.05 9.29 10.90
C PRO A 17 6.11 10.43 10.49
N GLU A 18 5.91 11.40 11.37
CA GLU A 18 4.98 12.52 11.15
C GLU A 18 5.23 13.25 9.82
N PHE A 19 6.49 13.54 9.52
CA PHE A 19 6.91 14.20 8.27
C PHE A 19 6.57 13.42 6.99
N MET A 20 6.28 12.12 7.07
CA MET A 20 5.86 11.30 5.93
C MET A 20 4.35 11.18 5.80
N ARG A 21 3.57 11.49 6.85
CA ARG A 21 2.14 11.14 6.90
C ARG A 21 1.33 11.90 5.86
N GLU A 22 1.51 13.21 5.75
CA GLU A 22 0.78 14.05 4.79
C GLU A 22 0.99 13.59 3.34
N LYS A 23 2.25 13.40 2.93
CA LYS A 23 2.58 12.88 1.60
C LYS A 23 2.01 11.48 1.35
N THR A 24 1.95 10.66 2.39
CA THR A 24 1.41 9.29 2.29
C THR A 24 -0.12 9.30 2.17
N ILE A 25 -0.82 10.18 2.89
CA ILE A 25 -2.27 10.40 2.73
C ILE A 25 -2.58 10.80 1.29
N ILE A 26 -1.81 11.72 0.70
CA ILE A 26 -1.99 12.14 -0.69
C ILE A 26 -1.82 10.95 -1.65
N LYS A 27 -0.84 10.07 -1.43
CA LYS A 27 -0.66 8.86 -2.26
C LYS A 27 -1.88 7.94 -2.16
N ILE A 28 -2.35 7.66 -0.94
CA ILE A 28 -3.47 6.76 -0.67
C ILE A 28 -4.76 7.27 -1.34
N LYS A 29 -5.02 8.58 -1.26
CA LYS A 29 -6.18 9.21 -1.90
C LYS A 29 -6.17 9.11 -3.42
N ASN A 30 -4.97 9.00 -4.00
CA ASN A 30 -4.77 8.95 -5.44
C ASN A 30 -4.53 7.53 -5.97
N PHE A 31 -4.71 6.48 -5.17
CA PHE A 31 -4.56 5.10 -5.63
C PHE A 31 -5.42 4.81 -6.86
N SER A 32 -4.88 3.95 -7.74
CA SER A 32 -5.60 3.36 -8.85
C SER A 32 -6.85 2.64 -8.33
N GLU A 33 -7.92 2.59 -9.13
CA GLU A 33 -9.24 2.10 -8.70
C GLU A 33 -9.19 0.72 -8.03
N GLN A 34 -8.42 -0.20 -8.60
CA GLN A 34 -8.23 -1.55 -8.06
C GLN A 34 -7.59 -1.54 -6.67
N VAL A 35 -6.55 -0.73 -6.46
CA VAL A 35 -5.86 -0.61 -5.16
C VAL A 35 -6.71 0.16 -4.16
N SER A 36 -7.41 1.20 -4.59
CA SER A 36 -8.35 1.95 -3.75
C SER A 36 -9.46 1.05 -3.21
N SER A 37 -9.99 0.15 -4.04
CA SER A 37 -11.02 -0.80 -3.66
C SER A 37 -10.51 -1.83 -2.64
N ALA A 38 -9.34 -2.43 -2.90
CA ALA A 38 -8.71 -3.36 -1.97
C ALA A 38 -8.33 -2.70 -0.63
N PHE A 39 -7.84 -1.45 -0.66
CA PHE A 39 -7.52 -0.68 0.54
C PHE A 39 -8.77 -0.40 1.39
N LYS A 40 -9.89 -0.04 0.76
CA LYS A 40 -11.18 0.15 1.45
C LYS A 40 -11.67 -1.13 2.11
N GLN A 41 -11.61 -2.26 1.40
CA GLN A 41 -12.00 -3.55 1.96
C GLN A 41 -11.13 -3.93 3.15
N TRP A 42 -9.81 -3.75 3.05
CA TRP A 42 -8.90 -4.04 4.15
C TRP A 42 -9.23 -3.22 5.41
N ILE A 43 -9.59 -1.94 5.25
CA ILE A 43 -10.00 -1.09 6.39
C ILE A 43 -11.33 -1.54 7.00
N ILE A 44 -12.32 -1.88 6.18
CA ILE A 44 -13.68 -2.18 6.63
C ILE A 44 -13.78 -3.59 7.21
N ASP A 45 -13.26 -4.57 6.48
CA ASP A 45 -13.44 -5.99 6.77
C ASP A 45 -12.37 -6.52 7.73
N ASN A 46 -11.33 -5.72 8.00
CA ASN A 46 -10.17 -6.08 8.82
C ASN A 46 -9.50 -7.41 8.38
N ASN A 47 -9.66 -7.75 7.10
CA ASN A 47 -9.18 -8.98 6.47
C ASN A 47 -8.08 -8.67 5.45
N GLU A 48 -7.14 -9.59 5.26
CA GLU A 48 -6.12 -9.47 4.21
C GLU A 48 -6.78 -9.44 2.82
N PRO A 49 -6.57 -8.40 2.00
CA PRO A 49 -7.15 -8.33 0.66
C PRO A 49 -6.47 -9.33 -0.28
N ASP A 50 -7.28 -10.00 -1.10
CA ASP A 50 -6.79 -10.85 -2.18
C ASP A 50 -6.59 -10.01 -3.46
N ILE A 51 -5.47 -9.28 -3.49
CA ILE A 51 -5.05 -8.47 -4.64
C ILE A 51 -3.65 -8.90 -5.09
N THR A 52 -3.51 -9.10 -6.41
CA THR A 52 -2.25 -9.42 -7.08
C THR A 52 -2.07 -8.53 -8.30
N ILE A 53 -0.92 -7.85 -8.39
CA ILE A 53 -0.56 -6.96 -9.50
C ILE A 53 0.82 -7.39 -10.00
N GLU A 54 0.96 -7.59 -11.32
CA GLU A 54 2.26 -7.88 -11.95
C GLU A 54 3.02 -9.06 -11.30
N GLY A 55 2.27 -10.05 -10.77
CA GLY A 55 2.81 -11.23 -10.09
C GLY A 55 3.15 -11.05 -8.60
N TYR A 56 2.91 -9.87 -8.03
CA TYR A 56 3.09 -9.60 -6.60
C TYR A 56 1.74 -9.45 -5.91
N SER A 57 1.49 -10.27 -4.90
CA SER A 57 0.29 -10.17 -4.07
C SER A 57 0.53 -9.32 -2.83
N TYR A 58 -0.52 -8.69 -2.31
CA TYR A 58 -0.47 -8.00 -1.01
C TYR A 58 0.13 -8.92 0.07
N LYS A 59 -0.37 -10.16 0.13
CA LYS A 59 0.09 -11.17 1.10
C LYS A 59 1.58 -11.47 0.97
N TYR A 60 2.09 -11.58 -0.25
CA TYR A 60 3.53 -11.80 -0.48
C TYR A 60 4.37 -10.59 -0.01
N LEU A 61 3.93 -9.37 -0.32
CA LEU A 61 4.64 -8.15 0.07
C LEU A 61 4.72 -8.01 1.61
N VAL A 62 3.61 -8.26 2.32
CA VAL A 62 3.58 -8.17 3.78
C VAL A 62 4.31 -9.35 4.44
N ASN A 63 3.98 -10.59 4.06
CA ASN A 63 4.45 -11.77 4.81
C ASN A 63 5.85 -12.22 4.41
N SER A 64 6.17 -12.17 3.12
CA SER A 64 7.46 -12.63 2.60
C SER A 64 8.48 -11.50 2.53
N MET A 65 8.08 -10.31 2.05
CA MET A 65 8.98 -9.14 1.96
C MET A 65 8.96 -8.25 3.21
N LYS A 66 8.17 -8.60 4.23
CA LYS A 66 8.10 -7.89 5.52
C LYS A 66 7.74 -6.41 5.41
N MET A 67 6.98 -6.04 4.38
CA MET A 67 6.49 -4.67 4.23
C MET A 67 5.39 -4.36 5.23
N GLN A 68 5.32 -3.10 5.65
CA GLN A 68 4.15 -2.57 6.33
C GLN A 68 2.92 -2.65 5.39
N PRO A 69 1.71 -2.91 5.92
CA PRO A 69 0.50 -3.02 5.11
C PRO A 69 0.27 -1.84 4.17
N VAL A 70 0.36 -0.59 4.64
CA VAL A 70 0.23 0.60 3.76
C VAL A 70 1.32 0.61 2.69
N GLY A 71 2.55 0.25 3.06
CA GLY A 71 3.67 0.12 2.14
C GLY A 71 3.41 -0.91 1.02
N ALA A 72 2.73 -2.01 1.33
CA ALA A 72 2.33 -3.00 0.34
C ALA A 72 1.32 -2.43 -0.67
N PHE A 73 0.30 -1.67 -0.22
CA PHE A 73 -0.63 -1.01 -1.15
C PHE A 73 0.05 0.03 -2.04
N ILE A 74 0.96 0.84 -1.48
CA ILE A 74 1.74 1.82 -2.26
C ILE A 74 2.58 1.09 -3.32
N THR A 75 3.18 -0.03 -2.98
CA THR A 75 3.95 -0.87 -3.90
C THR A 75 3.07 -1.44 -5.01
N LEU A 76 1.87 -1.94 -4.69
CA LEU A 76 0.92 -2.43 -5.66
C LEU A 76 0.46 -1.33 -6.62
N ASP A 77 0.18 -0.13 -6.12
CA ASP A 77 -0.16 1.02 -6.98
C ASP A 77 1.03 1.42 -7.86
N TRP A 78 2.26 1.35 -7.35
CA TRP A 78 3.45 1.60 -8.15
C TRP A 78 3.64 0.55 -9.25
N LEU A 79 3.35 -0.73 -8.98
CA LEU A 79 3.38 -1.79 -9.99
C LEU A 79 2.36 -1.54 -11.11
N ILE A 80 1.20 -0.95 -10.82
CA ILE A 80 0.24 -0.54 -11.85
C ILE A 80 0.80 0.61 -12.71
N ARG A 81 1.36 1.64 -12.06
CA ARG A 81 1.78 2.88 -12.75
C ARG A 81 3.09 2.76 -13.52
N ASP A 82 4.06 2.04 -12.95
CA ASP A 82 5.40 1.87 -13.52
C ASP A 82 5.93 0.46 -13.19
N PRO A 83 5.36 -0.57 -13.84
CA PRO A 83 5.68 -1.97 -13.55
C PRO A 83 7.16 -2.28 -13.75
N VAL A 84 7.82 -1.63 -14.72
CA VAL A 84 9.23 -1.89 -15.02
C VAL A 84 10.12 -1.43 -13.86
N LYS A 85 9.96 -0.18 -13.39
CA LYS A 85 10.77 0.33 -12.27
C LYS A 85 10.42 -0.36 -10.96
N ALA A 86 9.14 -0.58 -10.68
CA ALA A 86 8.69 -1.22 -9.45
C ALA A 86 9.25 -2.65 -9.33
N LYS A 87 9.12 -3.47 -10.38
CA LYS A 87 9.68 -4.83 -10.38
C LYS A 87 11.20 -4.83 -10.25
N CYS A 88 11.90 -3.86 -10.85
CA CYS A 88 13.34 -3.73 -10.70
C CYS A 88 13.73 -3.47 -9.24
N ALA A 89 13.06 -2.53 -8.58
CA ALA A 89 13.29 -2.23 -7.17
C ALA A 89 12.96 -3.41 -6.25
N LEU A 90 11.85 -4.11 -6.50
CA LEU A 90 11.46 -5.28 -5.69
C LEU A 90 12.49 -6.42 -5.77
N LYS A 91 13.07 -6.66 -6.97
CA LYS A 91 14.13 -7.67 -7.15
C LYS A 91 15.43 -7.32 -6.44
N GLN A 92 15.75 -6.04 -6.31
CA GLN A 92 16.98 -5.57 -5.65
C GLN A 92 16.84 -5.51 -4.12
N GLY A 93 15.65 -5.74 -3.59
CA GLY A 93 15.28 -5.39 -2.23
C GLY A 93 14.94 -3.91 -2.14
N VAL A 94 13.76 -3.60 -1.61
CA VAL A 94 13.37 -2.21 -1.36
C VAL A 94 14.28 -1.69 -0.23
N LYS A 95 15.21 -0.79 -0.57
CA LYS A 95 16.10 -0.10 0.37
C LYS A 95 15.37 1.01 1.12
#